data_AF-A0A2S4UYA2-F1
#
_entry.id   AF-A0A2S4UYA2-F1
#
_cell.length_a   1.000
_cell.length_b   1.000
_cell.length_c   1.000
_cell.angle_alpha   90.00
_cell.angle_beta   90.00
_cell.angle_gamma   90.00
#
_symmetry.space_group_name_H-M   'P 1'
#
loop_
_entity.id
_entity.type
_entity.pdbx_description
1 polymer ?
#
loop_
_entity_poly.entity_id
_entity_poly.type
_entity_poly.pdbx_seq_one_letter_code
_entity_poly.pdbx_strand_id
1 'polypeptide(L)'
;MAAHKSVQDDLSGTGPIMCGHVDDKTGEKCETMFKRPYDLARHKETIHDSEGPGGDRKPQWKCGQCGGKFSRKDALIRHCRTRNH
;
A
#
# COMPACT_ATOMS: atom_id res chain seq x y z
N MET A 1 -31.51 2.08 -20.68
CA MET A 1 -30.56 1.19 -21.39
C MET A 1 -29.35 2.01 -21.79
N ALA A 2 -28.36 2.16 -20.90
CA ALA A 2 -27.17 2.97 -21.19
C ALA A 2 -26.12 2.07 -21.84
N ALA A 3 -25.66 2.46 -23.04
CA ALA A 3 -24.74 1.70 -23.86
C ALA A 3 -23.33 1.71 -23.25
N HIS A 4 -22.87 0.55 -22.81
CA HIS A 4 -21.47 0.33 -22.47
C HIS A 4 -20.70 0.18 -23.78
N LYS A 5 -20.09 1.29 -24.23
CA LYS A 5 -19.23 1.33 -25.42
C LYS A 5 -18.11 0.28 -25.30
N SER A 6 -18.09 -0.63 -26.28
CA SER A 6 -17.04 -1.61 -26.51
C SER A 6 -15.70 -0.92 -26.77
N VAL A 7 -14.76 -1.05 -25.82
CA VAL A 7 -13.35 -0.74 -26.04
C VAL A 7 -12.66 -1.99 -26.57
N GLN A 8 -12.56 -2.05 -27.90
CA GLN A 8 -11.59 -2.86 -28.62
C GLN A 8 -10.19 -2.33 -28.26
N ASP A 9 -9.41 -3.13 -27.52
CA ASP A 9 -7.96 -2.92 -27.36
C ASP A 9 -7.34 -4.24 -27.80
N ASP A 10 -7.05 -4.31 -29.10
CA ASP A 10 -6.06 -5.22 -29.67
C ASP A 10 -4.71 -4.84 -29.04
N LEU A 11 -3.97 -5.82 -28.48
CA LEU A 11 -2.51 -5.88 -28.30
C LEU A 11 -2.13 -6.91 -27.22
N SER A 12 -1.61 -8.04 -27.70
CA SER A 12 -0.54 -8.84 -27.08
C SER A 12 -0.77 -9.49 -25.70
N GLY A 13 -1.35 -10.69 -25.70
CA GLY A 13 -0.70 -11.87 -25.08
C GLY A 13 -0.72 -12.06 -23.55
N THR A 14 -1.36 -11.21 -22.76
CA THR A 14 -1.64 -11.51 -21.35
C THR A 14 -3.11 -11.29 -21.06
N GLY A 15 -3.79 -12.33 -20.58
CA GLY A 15 -5.21 -12.28 -20.26
C GLY A 15 -5.55 -11.20 -19.22
N PRO A 16 -6.85 -10.90 -19.05
CA PRO A 16 -7.29 -9.90 -18.08
C PRO A 16 -6.79 -10.23 -16.67
N ILE A 17 -6.21 -9.24 -16.01
CA ILE A 17 -5.58 -9.33 -14.69
C ILE A 17 -6.48 -8.64 -13.66
N MET A 18 -6.89 -9.35 -12.63
CA MET A 18 -7.76 -8.82 -11.58
C MET A 18 -6.96 -8.30 -10.38
N CYS A 19 -7.48 -7.25 -9.72
CA CYS A 19 -6.97 -6.82 -8.43
C CYS A 19 -7.36 -7.83 -7.35
N GLY A 20 -6.36 -8.41 -6.68
CA GLY A 20 -6.56 -9.34 -5.57
C GLY A 20 -6.46 -8.69 -4.20
N HIS A 21 -6.58 -7.36 -4.11
CA HIS A 21 -6.50 -6.67 -2.82
C HIS A 21 -7.78 -6.87 -2.02
N VAL A 22 -7.66 -7.16 -0.73
CA VAL A 22 -8.77 -7.31 0.21
C VAL A 22 -8.55 -6.33 1.34
N ASP A 23 -9.49 -5.40 1.52
CA ASP A 23 -9.43 -4.40 2.58
C ASP A 23 -9.66 -5.07 3.94
N ASP A 24 -8.67 -5.01 4.84
CA ASP A 24 -8.75 -5.60 6.19
C ASP A 24 -9.90 -5.01 7.03
N LYS A 25 -10.26 -3.75 6.78
CA LYS A 25 -11.26 -3.01 7.55
C LYS A 25 -12.70 -3.35 7.15
N THR A 26 -12.94 -3.64 5.87
CA THR A 26 -14.28 -3.91 5.34
C THR A 26 -14.46 -5.38 4.96
N GLY A 27 -13.37 -6.13 4.81
CA GLY A 27 -13.38 -7.50 4.29
C GLY A 27 -13.74 -7.57 2.80
N GLU A 28 -13.84 -6.42 2.13
CA GLU A 28 -14.27 -6.34 0.74
C GLU A 28 -13.05 -6.48 -0.18
N LYS A 29 -13.19 -7.32 -1.21
CA LYS A 29 -12.18 -7.50 -2.25
C LYS A 29 -12.37 -6.44 -3.32
N CYS A 30 -11.27 -5.92 -3.86
CA CYS A 30 -11.35 -5.02 -5.00
C CYS A 30 -11.74 -5.79 -6.27
N GLU A 31 -12.90 -5.49 -6.84
CA GLU A 31 -13.43 -6.20 -8.02
C GLU A 31 -13.01 -5.56 -9.35
N THR A 32 -11.85 -4.88 -9.36
CA THR A 32 -11.34 -4.20 -10.56
C THR A 32 -10.53 -5.16 -11.44
N MET A 33 -10.75 -5.08 -12.75
CA MET A 33 -10.09 -5.91 -13.76
C MET A 33 -9.38 -5.01 -14.78
N PHE A 34 -8.11 -5.32 -15.04
CA PHE A 34 -7.25 -4.59 -15.95
C PHE A 34 -6.79 -5.47 -17.09
N LYS A 35 -6.67 -4.90 -18.29
CA LYS A 35 -6.10 -5.60 -19.45
C LYS A 35 -4.58 -5.66 -19.42
N ARG A 36 -3.94 -4.79 -18.62
CA ARG A 36 -2.49 -4.63 -18.57
C ARG A 36 -1.99 -4.69 -17.13
N PRO A 37 -0.81 -5.30 -16.88
CA PRO A 37 -0.20 -5.35 -15.55
C PRO A 37 0.20 -3.96 -15.04
N TYR A 38 0.56 -3.05 -15.95
CA TYR A 38 0.88 -1.66 -15.61
C TYR A 38 -0.32 -0.94 -14.98
N ASP A 39 -1.52 -1.08 -15.57
CA ASP A 39 -2.72 -0.45 -15.01
C ASP A 39 -3.10 -1.07 -13.67
N LEU A 40 -2.91 -2.37 -13.48
CA LEU A 40 -3.11 -3.02 -12.18
C LEU A 40 -2.12 -2.49 -11.11
N ALA A 41 -0.85 -2.32 -11.46
CA ALA A 41 0.17 -1.80 -10.54
C ALA A 41 -0.19 -0.38 -10.09
N ARG A 42 -0.49 0.50 -11.05
CA ARG A 42 -0.92 1.87 -10.77
C ARG A 42 -2.23 1.93 -10.00
N HIS A 43 -3.19 1.05 -10.30
CA HIS A 43 -4.44 0.93 -9.53
C HIS A 43 -4.15 0.62 -8.07
N LYS A 44 -3.30 -0.39 -7.81
CA LYS A 44 -2.89 -0.71 -6.45
C LYS A 44 -2.25 0.49 -5.79
N GLU A 45 -1.34 1.20 -6.47
CA GLU A 45 -0.69 2.40 -5.95
C GLU A 45 -1.65 3.56 -5.62
N THR A 46 -2.63 3.84 -6.49
CA THR A 46 -3.50 5.03 -6.29
C THR A 46 -4.74 4.75 -5.44
N ILE A 47 -5.18 3.49 -5.37
CA ILE A 47 -6.45 3.09 -4.73
C ILE A 47 -6.21 2.34 -3.41
N HIS A 48 -5.24 1.42 -3.37
CA HIS A 48 -4.96 0.58 -2.20
C HIS A 48 -3.73 1.06 -1.41
N ASP A 49 -2.72 1.58 -2.10
CA ASP A 49 -1.51 2.20 -1.57
C ASP A 49 -1.81 3.68 -1.26
N SER A 50 -2.93 3.94 -0.58
CA SER A 50 -3.05 5.17 0.23
C SER A 50 -1.92 5.24 1.27
N GLU A 51 -1.38 4.06 1.59
CA GLU A 51 -0.18 3.78 2.33
C GLU A 51 0.93 3.44 1.31
N GLY A 52 1.63 4.45 0.78
CA GLY A 52 2.75 4.33 -0.18
C GLY A 52 3.79 3.23 0.16
N PRO A 53 4.94 3.13 -0.54
CA PRO A 53 6.18 2.63 0.07
C PRO A 53 6.66 3.44 1.32
N GLY A 54 5.83 4.39 1.81
CA GLY A 54 5.93 5.08 3.09
C GLY A 54 4.75 4.83 4.04
N GLY A 55 3.82 3.93 3.73
CA GLY A 55 2.69 3.58 4.58
C GLY A 55 3.03 2.39 5.49
N ASP A 56 2.71 2.54 6.77
CA ASP A 56 2.99 1.57 7.82
C ASP A 56 4.46 1.15 8.00
N ARG A 57 5.39 2.11 8.07
CA ARG A 57 6.47 1.93 9.05
C ARG A 57 5.85 2.00 10.43
N LYS A 58 5.32 0.87 10.91
CA LYS A 58 5.23 0.56 12.35
C LYS A 58 6.49 1.16 12.97
N PRO A 59 6.40 1.93 14.07
CA PRO A 59 7.59 2.52 14.68
C PRO A 59 8.59 1.40 14.98
N GLN A 60 9.57 1.21 14.08
CA GLN A 60 10.52 0.10 14.13
C GLN A 60 11.48 0.27 15.31
N TRP A 61 11.54 1.47 15.86
CA TRP A 61 12.54 1.88 16.82
C TRP A 61 11.87 2.06 18.19
N LYS A 62 11.93 0.99 18.99
CA LYS A 62 11.49 0.95 20.39
C LYS A 62 12.68 1.14 21.32
N CYS A 63 12.53 1.97 22.35
CA CYS A 63 13.49 2.02 23.45
C CYS A 63 13.32 0.80 24.37
N GLY A 64 14.41 0.07 24.61
CA GLY A 64 14.42 -1.11 25.47
C GLY A 64 14.24 -0.80 26.96
N GLN A 65 14.62 0.40 27.42
CA GLN A 65 14.55 0.77 28.84
C GLN A 65 13.23 1.43 29.26
N CYS A 66 12.61 2.22 28.39
CA CYS A 66 11.37 2.94 28.72
C CYS A 66 10.15 2.52 27.87
N GLY A 67 10.34 1.73 26.81
CA GLY A 67 9.27 1.27 25.92
C GLY A 67 8.76 2.30 24.90
N GLY A 68 9.38 3.49 24.82
CA GLY A 68 9.00 4.53 23.86
C GLY A 68 9.10 4.06 22.42
N LYS A 69 8.06 4.32 21.61
CA LYS A 69 7.97 3.92 20.21
C LYS A 69 8.23 5.14 19.32
N PHE A 70 9.18 5.03 18.41
CA PHE A 70 9.58 6.12 17.53
C PHE A 70 9.47 5.71 16.06
N SER A 71 8.92 6.60 15.23
CA SER A 71 8.81 6.41 13.79
C SER A 71 10.17 6.50 13.05
N ARG A 72 11.20 7.03 13.72
CA ARG A 72 12.54 7.22 13.14
C ARG A 72 13.65 6.83 14.12
N LYS A 73 14.78 6.36 13.56
CA LYS A 73 15.97 5.93 14.33
C LYS A 73 16.65 7.08 15.07
N ASP A 74 16.80 8.23 14.41
CA ASP A 74 17.40 9.45 14.98
C ASP A 74 16.61 10.01 16.18
N ALA A 75 15.28 9.88 16.17
CA ALA A 75 14.44 10.22 17.32
C ALA A 75 14.74 9.31 18.53
N LEU A 76 14.89 8.00 18.30
CA LEU A 76 15.32 7.05 19.32
C LEU A 76 16.73 7.37 19.85
N ILE A 77 17.69 7.65 18.96
CA ILE A 77 19.09 7.92 19.37
C ILE A 77 19.19 9.17 20.24
N ARG A 78 18.51 10.26 19.87
CA ARG A 78 18.45 11.46 20.72
C ARG A 78 17.74 11.19 22.03
N HIS A 79 16.65 10.42 22.00
CA HIS A 79 15.93 10.04 23.21
C HIS A 79 16.84 9.31 24.21
N CYS A 80 17.57 8.27 23.80
CA CYS A 80 18.47 7.54 24.69
C CYS A 80 19.58 8.44 25.24
N ARG A 81 20.18 9.29 24.38
CA ARG A 81 21.26 10.21 24.79
C ARG A 81 20.80 11.30 25.76
N THR A 82 19.64 11.90 25.53
CA THR A 82 19.13 13.01 26.36
C THR A 82 18.50 12.52 27.65
N ARG A 83 17.89 11.32 27.65
CA ARG A 83 17.28 10.72 28.86
C ARG A 83 18.24 9.80 29.61
N ASN A 84 19.47 9.64 29.12
CA ASN A 84 20.56 8.83 29.66
C ASN A 84 20.18 7.39 30.00
N HIS A 85 19.73 6.67 28.98
CA HIS A 85 19.65 5.20 28.96
C HIS A 85 20.79 4.61 28.14
#